data_AF-A0A1E4ZGT0-F1
#
_entry.id   AF-A0A1E4ZGT0-F1
#
_cell.length_a   1.000
_cell.length_b   1.000
_cell.length_c   1.000
_cell.angle_alpha   90.00
_cell.angle_beta   90.00
_cell.angle_gamma   90.00
#
_symmetry.space_group_name_H-M   'P 1'
#
loop_
_entity.id
_entity.type
_entity.pdbx_description
1 polymer ?
#
loop_
_entity_poly.entity_id
_entity_poly.type
_entity_poly.pdbx_seq_one_letter_code
_entity_poly.pdbx_strand_id
1 'polypeptide(L)'
;MKTLSAVIAAVLLSGCTMATTMKPQKINSVYQWKSFTGRMPIYPYQAFKDQIEGYVDIKMTYNEYGQLIDSDITESHPAGYFEKSALRYATDLEIDRVYRIPEIGESVKQRLIFTIKDGKSSVEIKDICSDYMLIARGGKCDPVNVGDS
;
A
#
# COMPACT_ATOMS: atom_id res chain seq x y z
N MET A 1 -45.35 -68.81 -23.19
CA MET A 1 -45.39 -68.07 -21.90
C MET A 1 -44.35 -66.96 -21.98
N LYS A 2 -44.81 -65.72 -22.19
CA LYS A 2 -44.71 -64.59 -21.24
C LYS A 2 -43.27 -64.07 -21.02
N THR A 3 -42.95 -63.04 -21.82
CA THR A 3 -42.28 -61.76 -21.47
C THR A 3 -41.60 -61.63 -20.11
N LEU A 4 -40.39 -61.05 -20.07
CA LEU A 4 -40.09 -59.75 -19.43
C LEU A 4 -38.57 -59.48 -19.37
N SER A 5 -38.20 -58.26 -19.77
CA SER A 5 -37.17 -57.37 -19.19
C SER A 5 -35.72 -57.88 -19.05
N ALA A 6 -34.67 -57.08 -19.17
CA ALA A 6 -34.54 -55.66 -18.96
C ALA A 6 -33.39 -55.11 -19.80
N VAL A 7 -33.61 -53.91 -20.33
CA VAL A 7 -32.58 -53.01 -20.84
C VAL A 7 -31.75 -52.52 -19.64
N ILE A 8 -30.44 -52.77 -19.64
CA ILE A 8 -29.49 -51.97 -18.85
C ILE A 8 -28.41 -51.50 -19.80
N ALA A 9 -28.59 -50.27 -20.27
CA ALA A 9 -27.57 -49.50 -20.97
C ALA A 9 -26.52 -49.03 -19.94
N ALA A 10 -25.38 -49.71 -19.89
CA ALA A 10 -24.21 -49.22 -19.20
C ALA A 10 -23.43 -48.30 -20.15
N VAL A 11 -23.82 -47.03 -20.19
CA VAL A 11 -23.05 -45.97 -20.85
C VAL A 11 -21.82 -45.70 -19.98
N LEU A 12 -20.72 -46.38 -20.31
CA LEU A 12 -19.41 -46.04 -19.75
C LEU A 12 -18.91 -44.77 -20.44
N LEU A 13 -19.30 -43.63 -19.87
CA LEU A 13 -18.66 -42.35 -20.13
C LEU A 13 -17.20 -42.47 -19.67
N SER A 14 -16.29 -42.81 -20.58
CA SER A 14 -14.86 -42.54 -20.45
C SER A 14 -14.64 -41.03 -20.59
N GLY A 15 -15.14 -40.28 -19.61
CA GLY A 15 -14.84 -38.87 -19.44
C GLY A 15 -13.37 -38.74 -19.07
N CYS A 16 -12.58 -38.16 -19.98
CA CYS A 16 -11.21 -37.77 -19.78
C CYS A 16 -11.06 -36.96 -18.47
N THR A 17 -10.45 -37.53 -17.42
CA THR A 17 -9.85 -36.72 -16.36
C THR A 17 -8.57 -36.14 -16.91
N MET A 18 -8.67 -35.04 -17.67
CA MET A 18 -7.54 -34.14 -17.83
C MET A 18 -7.30 -33.48 -16.47
N ALA A 19 -6.37 -34.04 -15.70
CA ALA A 19 -5.74 -33.31 -14.61
C ALA A 19 -4.93 -32.19 -15.27
N THR A 20 -5.58 -31.05 -15.51
CA THR A 20 -4.90 -29.83 -15.88
C THR A 20 -4.04 -29.45 -14.67
N THR A 21 -2.75 -29.79 -14.75
CA THR A 21 -1.73 -29.13 -13.95
C THR A 21 -1.81 -27.64 -14.26
N MET A 22 -2.52 -26.91 -13.39
CA MET A 22 -2.48 -25.46 -13.38
C MET A 22 -1.05 -25.08 -13.04
N LYS A 23 -0.29 -24.65 -14.06
CA LYS A 23 0.96 -23.93 -13.83
C LYS A 23 0.65 -22.81 -12.83
N PRO A 24 1.41 -22.67 -11.73
CA PRO A 24 1.24 -21.55 -10.83
C PRO A 24 1.28 -20.29 -11.68
N GLN A 25 0.21 -19.51 -11.64
CA GLN A 25 0.14 -18.27 -12.38
C GLN A 25 1.28 -17.39 -11.88
N LYS A 26 2.19 -17.07 -12.81
CA LYS A 26 3.29 -16.15 -12.59
C LYS A 26 2.66 -14.80 -12.27
N ILE A 27 2.57 -14.48 -10.98
CA ILE A 27 2.03 -13.21 -10.52
C ILE A 27 3.05 -12.15 -10.92
N ASN A 28 2.82 -11.51 -12.07
CA ASN A 28 3.52 -10.28 -12.44
C ASN A 28 2.96 -9.17 -11.54
N SER A 29 3.37 -9.13 -10.27
CA SER A 29 2.96 -8.10 -9.34
C SER A 29 3.73 -6.81 -9.66
N VAL A 30 3.13 -6.01 -10.52
CA VAL A 30 3.32 -4.56 -10.47
C VAL A 30 2.81 -4.14 -9.10
N TYR A 31 3.73 -3.99 -8.14
CA TYR A 31 3.44 -3.48 -6.80
C TYR A 31 3.03 -2.01 -6.92
N GLN A 32 1.75 -1.80 -7.20
CA GLN A 32 1.09 -0.53 -7.04
C GLN A 32 0.54 -0.52 -5.62
N TRP A 33 1.07 0.34 -4.76
CA TRP A 33 0.61 0.65 -3.40
C TRP A 33 -0.73 1.40 -3.45
N LYS A 34 -1.65 0.88 -4.29
CA LYS A 34 -2.85 1.54 -4.80
C LYS A 34 -4.04 1.51 -3.86
N SER A 35 -3.88 0.95 -2.67
CA SER A 35 -5.02 0.58 -1.85
C SER A 35 -4.89 1.09 -0.42
N PHE A 36 -4.29 2.26 -0.24
CA PHE A 36 -4.60 3.08 0.92
C PHE A 36 -5.89 3.83 0.64
N THR A 37 -6.93 3.56 1.43
CA THR A 37 -8.14 4.37 1.44
C THR A 37 -8.07 5.31 2.62
N GLY A 38 -8.37 6.59 2.43
CA GLY A 38 -8.24 7.54 3.52
C GLY A 38 -8.33 8.99 3.07
N ARG A 39 -8.33 9.90 4.04
CA ARG A 39 -8.30 11.32 3.76
C ARG A 39 -6.88 11.76 3.48
N MET A 40 -6.68 12.48 2.38
CA MET A 40 -5.38 13.11 2.07
C MET A 40 -4.99 14.12 3.17
N PRO A 41 -3.68 14.35 3.38
CA PRO A 41 -3.21 15.38 4.31
C PRO A 41 -3.76 16.75 3.92
N ILE A 42 -4.15 17.54 4.91
CA ILE A 42 -4.70 18.87 4.70
C ILE A 42 -3.56 19.88 4.78
N TYR A 43 -3.45 20.77 3.79
CA TYR A 43 -2.50 21.86 3.86
C TYR A 43 -2.89 22.84 4.99
N PRO A 44 -2.03 23.11 5.98
CA PRO A 44 -2.34 23.99 7.09
C PRO A 44 -2.61 25.43 6.64
N TYR A 45 -3.70 26.03 7.11
CA TYR A 45 -4.10 27.39 6.70
C TYR A 45 -3.03 28.45 7.01
N GLN A 46 -2.39 28.37 8.18
CA GLN A 46 -1.33 29.31 8.57
C GLN A 46 -0.11 29.19 7.65
N ALA A 47 0.37 27.96 7.39
CA ALA A 47 1.46 27.72 6.44
C ALA A 47 1.12 28.27 5.04
N PHE A 48 -0.12 28.07 4.58
CA PHE A 48 -0.55 28.58 3.27
C PHE A 48 -0.55 30.11 3.23
N LYS A 49 -1.11 30.76 4.27
CA LYS A 49 -1.16 32.22 4.38
C LYS A 49 0.25 32.83 4.40
N ASP A 50 1.17 32.16 5.07
CA ASP A 50 2.55 32.62 5.23
C ASP A 50 3.47 32.14 4.08
N GLN A 51 2.91 31.48 3.06
CA GLN A 51 3.62 30.95 1.87
C GLN A 51 4.76 29.98 2.23
N ILE A 52 4.55 29.16 3.25
CA ILE A 52 5.54 28.21 3.76
C ILE A 52 5.30 26.86 3.12
N GLU A 53 6.25 26.37 2.33
CA GLU A 53 6.31 25.00 1.82
C GLU A 53 7.17 24.12 2.72
N GLY A 54 7.10 22.80 2.53
CA GLY A 54 7.94 21.90 3.31
C GLY A 54 7.61 20.43 3.15
N TYR A 55 8.13 19.61 4.06
CA TYR A 55 7.85 18.19 4.10
C TYR A 55 7.81 17.63 5.52
N VAL A 56 7.19 16.46 5.62
CA VAL A 56 7.16 15.63 6.84
C VAL A 56 7.42 14.19 6.44
N ASP A 57 8.38 13.56 7.12
CA ASP A 57 8.57 12.12 7.06
C ASP A 57 7.84 11.49 8.23
N ILE A 58 6.94 10.58 7.91
CA ILE A 58 6.15 9.83 8.87
C ILE A 58 6.47 8.36 8.77
N LYS A 59 6.64 7.72 9.93
CA LYS A 59 6.74 6.27 10.09
C LYS A 59 5.42 5.78 10.67
N MET A 60 4.82 4.78 10.04
CA MET A 60 3.54 4.19 10.46
C MET A 60 3.73 2.69 10.63
N THR A 61 3.36 2.16 11.79
CA THR A 61 3.47 0.74 12.12
C THR A 61 2.08 0.13 12.15
N TYR A 62 1.89 -0.98 11.45
CA TYR A 62 0.60 -1.65 11.32
C TYR A 62 0.64 -3.06 11.92
N ASN A 63 -0.50 -3.54 12.40
CA ASN A 63 -0.64 -4.93 12.86
C ASN A 63 -0.97 -5.88 11.70
N GLU A 64 -1.11 -7.16 12.03
CA GLU A 64 -1.48 -8.21 11.09
C GLU A 64 -2.90 -8.06 10.48
N TYR A 65 -3.68 -7.09 10.96
CA TYR A 65 -5.01 -6.79 10.42
C TYR A 65 -5.02 -5.53 9.55
N GLY A 66 -3.85 -4.92 9.32
CA GLY A 66 -3.72 -3.66 8.58
C GLY A 66 -4.19 -2.44 9.38
N GLN A 67 -4.33 -2.57 10.70
CA GLN A 67 -4.69 -1.46 11.58
C GLN A 67 -3.43 -0.74 12.05
N LEU A 68 -3.48 0.60 12.06
CA LEU A 68 -2.38 1.41 12.60
C LEU A 68 -2.23 1.12 14.10
N ILE A 69 -1.04 0.66 14.51
CA ILE A 69 -0.65 0.51 15.92
C ILE A 69 -0.01 1.81 16.41
N ASP A 70 0.88 2.38 15.61
CA ASP A 70 1.73 3.49 16.00
C ASP A 70 2.08 4.36 14.80
N SER A 71 2.29 5.65 15.03
CA SER A 71 2.75 6.59 14.02
C SER A 71 3.65 7.66 14.63
N ASP A 72 4.79 7.92 14.01
CA ASP A 72 5.78 8.87 14.51
C ASP A 72 6.35 9.74 13.38
N ILE A 73 6.72 10.98 13.71
CA ILE A 73 7.37 11.90 12.78
C ILE A 73 8.88 11.70 12.88
N THR A 74 9.48 11.19 11.81
CA THR A 74 10.93 10.95 11.79
C THR A 74 11.72 12.16 11.32
N GLU A 75 11.11 13.02 10.48
CA GLU A 75 11.72 14.27 10.02
C GLU A 75 10.61 15.28 9.69
N SER A 76 10.87 16.56 9.90
CA SER A 76 9.99 17.63 9.41
C SER A 76 10.76 18.91 9.14
N HIS A 77 10.44 19.55 8.02
CA HIS A 77 11.00 20.84 7.68
C HIS A 77 10.00 21.72 6.93
N PRO A 78 9.79 22.98 7.37
CA PRO A 78 10.12 23.51 8.70
C PRO A 78 9.30 22.82 9.79
N ALA A 79 9.90 22.73 10.99
CA ALA A 79 9.21 22.19 12.15
C ALA A 79 8.05 23.10 12.61
N GLY A 80 6.98 22.49 13.10
CA GLY A 80 5.84 23.14 13.74
C GLY A 80 4.66 23.49 12.81
N TYR A 81 4.76 23.18 11.51
CA TYR A 81 3.72 23.55 10.53
C TYR A 81 2.87 22.36 10.09
N PHE A 82 3.50 21.23 9.76
CA PHE A 82 2.86 20.18 8.95
C PHE A 82 2.61 18.87 9.72
N GLU A 83 3.25 18.68 10.87
CA GLU A 83 3.29 17.43 11.63
C GLU A 83 1.89 16.99 12.07
N LYS A 84 1.06 17.93 12.54
CA LYS A 84 -0.32 17.63 12.92
C LYS A 84 -1.15 17.13 11.73
N SER A 85 -0.89 17.65 10.53
CA SER A 85 -1.56 17.18 9.31
C SER A 85 -1.11 15.78 8.94
N ALA A 86 0.20 15.51 9.02
CA ALA A 86 0.78 14.20 8.75
C ALA A 86 0.26 13.12 9.72
N LEU A 87 0.22 13.40 11.03
CA LEU A 87 -0.29 12.45 12.03
C LEU A 87 -1.79 12.15 11.85
N ARG A 88 -2.56 13.18 11.47
CA ARG A 88 -3.98 12.98 11.15
C ARG A 88 -4.16 12.11 9.91
N TYR A 89 -3.36 12.35 8.88
CA TYR A 89 -3.32 11.50 7.69
C TYR A 89 -3.05 10.05 8.05
N ALA A 90 -2.02 9.76 8.87
CA ALA A 90 -1.74 8.39 9.33
C ALA A 90 -2.95 7.74 10.02
N THR A 91 -3.62 8.48 10.90
CA THR A 91 -4.80 7.98 11.63
C THR A 91 -5.99 7.69 10.70
N ASP A 92 -6.10 8.44 9.59
CA ASP A 92 -7.18 8.30 8.62
C ASP A 92 -6.87 7.28 7.50
N LEU A 93 -5.65 6.72 7.49
CA LEU A 93 -5.24 5.74 6.51
C LEU A 93 -5.77 4.35 6.87
N GLU A 94 -6.48 3.76 5.93
CA GLU A 94 -6.92 2.37 5.97
C GLU A 94 -6.15 1.59 4.89
N ILE A 95 -5.55 0.47 5.29
CA ILE A 95 -4.93 -0.46 4.35
C ILE A 95 -6.00 -1.42 3.83
N ASP A 96 -6.21 -1.45 2.52
CA ASP A 96 -7.03 -2.48 1.89
C ASP A 96 -6.38 -3.85 2.07
N ARG A 97 -7.06 -4.69 2.85
CA ARG A 97 -6.61 -6.02 3.27
C ARG A 97 -6.42 -7.01 2.12
N VAL A 98 -6.81 -6.67 0.89
CA VAL A 98 -6.60 -7.50 -0.30
C VAL A 98 -5.12 -7.58 -0.69
N TYR A 99 -4.29 -6.60 -0.30
CA TYR A 99 -2.89 -6.53 -0.68
C TYR A 99 -1.97 -6.55 0.55
N ARG A 100 -1.56 -7.77 0.94
CA ARG A 100 -0.51 -8.08 1.94
C ARG A 100 -0.70 -7.41 3.30
N ILE A 101 -1.02 -8.25 4.28
CA ILE A 101 -0.89 -7.94 5.69
C ILE A 101 0.60 -7.60 5.99
N PRO A 102 0.92 -6.40 6.51
CA PRO A 102 2.26 -6.14 7.02
C PRO A 102 2.62 -7.15 8.10
N GLU A 103 3.85 -7.65 8.11
CA GLU A 103 4.29 -8.52 9.21
C GLU A 103 4.19 -7.75 10.54
N ILE A 104 3.92 -8.44 11.65
CA ILE A 104 3.77 -7.79 12.96
C ILE A 104 4.99 -6.91 13.24
N GLY A 105 4.78 -5.60 13.38
CA GLY A 105 5.84 -4.62 13.62
C GLY A 105 6.47 -4.04 12.35
N GLU A 106 5.95 -4.32 11.16
CA GLU A 106 6.37 -3.68 9.92
C GLU A 106 5.97 -2.20 9.93
N SER A 107 6.94 -1.34 9.59
CA SER A 107 6.73 0.09 9.49
C SER A 107 6.85 0.57 8.05
N VAL A 108 5.84 1.30 7.61
CA VAL A 108 5.83 2.04 6.35
C VAL A 108 6.35 3.44 6.64
N LYS A 109 7.31 3.91 5.83
CA LYS A 109 7.79 5.30 5.91
C LYS A 109 7.36 6.07 4.67
N GLN A 110 6.85 7.27 4.87
CA GLN A 110 6.40 8.14 3.79
C GLN A 110 6.85 9.58 4.02
N ARG A 111 7.20 10.27 2.93
CA ARG A 111 7.46 11.70 2.87
C ARG A 111 6.24 12.40 2.28
N LEU A 112 5.65 13.30 3.05
CA LEU A 112 4.55 14.17 2.64
C LEU A 112 5.15 15.53 2.27
N ILE A 113 5.02 15.93 1.01
CA ILE A 113 5.60 17.17 0.48
C ILE A 113 4.48 18.17 0.22
N PHE A 114 4.54 19.30 0.91
CA PHE A 114 3.56 20.38 0.86
C PHE A 114 4.09 21.48 -0.05
N THR A 115 3.42 21.71 -1.18
CA THR A 115 3.83 22.74 -2.16
C THR A 115 2.71 23.73 -2.46
N ILE A 116 3.08 24.93 -2.87
CA ILE A 116 2.21 25.99 -3.37
C ILE A 116 2.63 26.27 -4.81
N LYS A 117 1.73 26.03 -5.77
CA LYS A 117 1.94 26.36 -7.18
C LYS A 117 0.78 27.21 -7.67
N ASP A 118 1.10 28.34 -8.29
CA ASP A 118 0.11 29.26 -8.84
C ASP A 118 -0.98 29.66 -7.83
N GLY A 119 -0.57 29.89 -6.57
CA GLY A 119 -1.48 30.25 -5.47
C GLY A 119 -2.37 29.10 -4.96
N LYS A 120 -2.08 27.84 -5.36
CA LYS A 120 -2.83 26.66 -4.92
C LYS A 120 -1.91 25.72 -4.14
N SER A 121 -2.39 25.28 -2.98
CA SER A 121 -1.73 24.25 -2.18
C SER A 121 -1.92 22.86 -2.78
N SER A 122 -0.89 22.02 -2.72
CA SER A 122 -0.96 20.58 -3.02
C SER A 122 -0.10 19.78 -2.04
N VAL A 123 -0.40 18.49 -1.92
CA VAL A 123 0.38 17.55 -1.13
C VAL A 123 0.73 16.34 -1.99
N GLU A 124 2.01 16.04 -2.13
CA GLU A 124 2.54 14.84 -2.77
C GLU A 124 3.01 13.85 -1.70
N ILE A 125 2.76 12.55 -1.88
CA ILE A 125 3.18 11.50 -0.95
C ILE A 125 4.18 10.60 -1.66
N LYS A 126 5.36 10.40 -1.06
CA LYS A 126 6.42 9.51 -1.56
C LYS A 126 6.75 8.46 -0.52
N ASP A 127 6.87 7.20 -0.92
CA ASP A 127 7.36 6.17 -0.02
C ASP A 127 8.86 6.31 0.20
N ILE A 128 9.29 6.26 1.46
CA ILE A 128 10.70 6.22 1.85
C ILE A 128 11.02 4.74 2.10
N CYS A 129 11.83 4.14 1.23
CA CYS A 129 12.17 2.72 1.40
C CYS A 129 12.75 2.44 2.80
N SER A 130 12.10 1.53 3.53
CA SER A 130 12.69 0.85 4.68
C SER A 130 13.67 -0.21 4.18
N ASP A 131 14.80 -0.44 4.86
CA ASP A 131 15.86 -1.38 4.45
C ASP A 131 15.35 -2.81 4.16
N TYR A 132 14.20 -3.19 4.70
CA TYR A 132 13.56 -4.48 4.44
C TYR A 132 12.83 -4.60 3.09
N MET A 133 12.57 -3.48 2.40
CA MET A 133 12.10 -3.48 1.00
C MET A 133 13.18 -3.96 0.02
N LEU A 134 14.46 -3.96 0.43
CA LEU A 134 15.60 -4.40 -0.37
C LEU A 134 15.74 -5.94 -0.38
N ILE A 135 15.31 -6.63 0.68
CA ILE A 135 15.51 -8.08 0.81
C ILE A 135 14.55 -8.84 -0.13
N ALA A 136 13.39 -8.26 -0.45
CA ALA A 136 12.43 -8.85 -1.39
C ALA A 136 12.73 -8.54 -2.87
N ARG A 137 13.74 -7.73 -3.17
CA ARG A 137 13.90 -7.10 -4.50
C ARG A 137 15.36 -6.94 -4.91
N GLY A 138 15.76 -7.64 -5.96
CA GLY A 138 16.75 -7.10 -6.91
C GLY A 138 16.29 -5.82 -7.63
N GLY A 139 15.45 -4.99 -7.00
CA GLY A 139 14.87 -3.75 -7.48
C GLY A 139 15.42 -2.59 -6.66
N LYS A 140 16.16 -1.71 -7.34
CA LYS A 140 16.76 -0.52 -6.77
C LYS A 140 15.65 0.41 -6.26
N CYS A 141 15.67 0.73 -4.98
CA CYS A 141 15.05 1.97 -4.52
C CYS A 141 15.86 3.11 -5.11
N ASP A 142 15.20 4.10 -5.71
CA ASP A 142 15.86 5.35 -6.02
C ASP A 142 16.22 6.00 -4.68
N PRO A 143 17.50 6.27 -4.41
CA PRO A 143 17.86 6.98 -3.19
C PRO A 143 17.15 8.32 -3.19
N VAL A 144 16.47 8.62 -2.09
CA VAL A 144 16.10 10.01 -1.81
C VAL A 144 17.43 10.75 -1.73
N ASN A 145 17.77 11.51 -2.77
CA ASN A 145 18.87 12.46 -2.72
C ASN A 145 18.47 13.51 -1.68
N VAL A 146 18.82 13.24 -0.43
CA VAL A 146 19.01 14.28 0.57
C VAL A 146 20.26 15.00 0.08
N GLY A 147 20.07 16.12 -0.62
CA GLY A 147 21.19 16.94 -1.06
C GLY A 147 22.02 17.30 0.15
N ASP A 148 23.26 16.82 0.17
CA ASP A 148 24.28 17.21 1.13
C ASP A 148 24.33 18.74 1.19
N SER A 149 24.06 19.30 2.37
CA SER A 149 24.38 20.69 2.72
C SER A 149 25.55 20.68 3.69
#